data_AF-A0A6P2L9R3-F1
#
_entry.id   AF-A0A6P2L9R3-F1
#
_cell.length_a   1.000
_cell.length_b   1.000
_cell.length_c   1.000
_cell.angle_alpha   90.00
_cell.angle_beta   90.00
_cell.angle_gamma   90.00
#
_symmetry.space_group_name_H-M   'P 1'
#
loop_
_entity.id
_entity.type
_entity.pdbx_description
1 polymer ?
#
loop_
_entity_poly.entity_id
_entity_poly.type
_entity_poly.pdbx_seq_one_letter_code
_entity_poly.pdbx_strand_id
1 'polypeptide(L)'
;MGGLVARRAAQKLAGTSDNASSDNDDASSSEAPEQADVSYRTPGEQQASDDVAPATGNAGPTTILGIVHGVQPVGGAPVVYRRFRAGTEVNGKFNIEGALVAEIMGWSAADIVCVMGNSSGPLELLPTKNFPAGWLKFTRHVNEKKADAMPSLPLSDPYSEIYSKTVKDVWWGMVNADLINPAGLDKDKISDDIQFYKLAIGRAEKFHDNLQLYCHPTTYAYYGADKNQVAFGRITWSTRDDIGAEFEWQLPTIKTNDFDLFGQSVLRFGHQKSVFKLENAPHPPKDGQTGDVEFSGDGTVPFDSGNMIAKGDSKPITFRMSGFDHQMSYNNESVRECVLWCIAKIVQLAPPVQQSGASTQGGE
;
A
#
# COMPACT_ATOMS: atom_id res chain seq x y z
N MET A 1 -8.94 3.43 0.00
CA MET A 1 -8.50 3.90 1.34
C MET A 1 -9.57 3.80 2.44
N GLY A 2 -10.87 3.96 2.17
CA GLY A 2 -11.92 3.97 3.21
C GLY A 2 -11.93 2.76 4.16
N GLY A 3 -11.67 1.54 3.68
CA GLY A 3 -11.65 0.34 4.53
C GLY A 3 -10.49 0.28 5.55
N LEU A 4 -9.31 0.79 5.20
CA LEU A 4 -8.15 0.87 6.11
C LEU A 4 -8.39 1.92 7.21
N VAL A 5 -8.97 3.06 6.83
CA VAL A 5 -9.36 4.13 7.77
C VAL A 5 -10.43 3.63 8.75
N ALA A 6 -11.43 2.89 8.28
CA ALA A 6 -12.48 2.31 9.13
C ALA A 6 -11.92 1.31 10.15
N ARG A 7 -10.98 0.45 9.75
CA ARG A 7 -10.32 -0.48 10.70
C ARG A 7 -9.47 0.25 11.74
N ARG A 8 -8.77 1.32 11.34
CA ARG A 8 -8.02 2.17 12.28
C ARG A 8 -8.91 2.81 13.32
N ALA A 9 -10.05 3.36 12.90
CA ALA A 9 -11.02 3.96 13.79
C ALA A 9 -11.53 2.94 14.82
N ALA A 10 -11.87 1.74 14.35
CA ALA A 10 -12.29 0.64 15.22
C ALA A 10 -11.15 0.18 16.18
N GLN A 11 -9.89 0.16 15.73
CA GLN A 11 -8.77 -0.30 16.56
C GLN A 11 -8.36 0.71 17.65
N LYS A 12 -8.20 2.00 17.30
CA LYS A 12 -7.68 3.04 18.21
C LYS A 12 -8.55 3.22 19.46
N LEU A 13 -9.80 2.77 19.41
CA LEU A 13 -10.78 2.87 20.49
C LEU A 13 -11.04 1.51 21.17
N ALA A 14 -10.42 0.43 20.69
CA ALA A 14 -10.38 -0.87 21.37
C ALA A 14 -9.27 -0.95 22.44
N GLY A 15 -8.25 -0.09 22.35
CA GLY A 15 -7.12 -0.03 23.27
C GLY A 15 -7.07 1.27 24.06
N THR A 16 -7.72 1.31 25.23
CA THR A 16 -7.39 2.25 26.31
C THR A 16 -6.93 1.46 27.53
N SER A 17 -5.61 1.25 27.63
CA SER A 17 -4.86 1.23 28.89
C SER A 17 -3.41 0.95 28.54
N ASP A 18 -2.56 1.98 28.59
CA ASP A 18 -1.22 1.92 29.14
C ASP A 18 -0.74 3.36 29.34
N ASN A 19 -1.20 3.95 30.44
CA ASN A 19 -0.52 5.07 31.07
C ASN A 19 0.71 4.50 31.77
N ALA A 20 1.90 4.78 31.23
CA ALA A 20 3.14 4.71 32.00
C ALA A 20 3.63 6.14 32.23
N SER A 21 3.28 6.65 33.42
CA SER A 21 3.92 7.78 34.08
C SER A 21 5.22 7.33 34.74
N SER A 22 6.32 8.06 34.51
CA SER A 22 7.51 8.23 35.37
C SER A 22 8.60 8.87 34.50
N ASP A 23 9.36 9.89 34.86
CA ASP A 23 9.51 10.65 36.10
C ASP A 23 10.15 12.01 35.73
N ASN A 24 9.91 13.00 36.58
CA ASN A 24 10.67 14.24 36.63
C ASN A 24 12.10 13.95 37.08
N ASP A 25 13.08 14.68 36.52
CA ASP A 25 14.29 15.04 37.26
C ASP A 25 14.75 16.46 36.90
N ASP A 26 15.21 17.13 37.95
CA ASP A 26 15.42 18.56 38.11
C ASP A 26 16.65 19.16 37.40
N ALA A 27 16.47 20.42 37.02
CA ALA A 27 17.37 21.58 37.09
C ALA A 27 18.90 21.45 36.90
N SER A 28 19.42 22.22 35.94
CA SER A 28 20.53 23.15 36.24
C SER A 28 20.53 24.36 35.31
N SER A 29 20.54 25.54 35.92
CA SER A 29 20.65 26.87 35.33
C SER A 29 22.11 27.27 35.06
N SER A 30 22.38 27.95 33.94
CA SER A 30 23.38 29.04 33.89
C SER A 30 23.28 29.87 32.60
N GLU A 31 22.88 31.13 32.80
CA GLU A 31 23.38 32.40 32.21
C GLU A 31 23.57 32.58 30.70
N ALA A 32 22.89 33.60 30.18
CA ALA A 32 23.09 34.24 28.88
C ALA A 32 24.23 35.29 28.92
N PRO A 33 24.79 35.67 27.76
CA PRO A 33 24.64 37.06 27.29
C PRO A 33 24.32 37.11 25.78
N GLU A 34 23.32 37.87 25.36
CA GLU A 34 23.35 39.27 24.90
C GLU A 34 23.35 39.39 23.36
N GLN A 35 22.44 40.22 22.88
CA GLN A 35 21.82 40.26 21.56
C GLN A 35 22.70 40.94 20.50
N ALA A 36 22.59 40.45 19.26
CA ALA A 36 22.80 41.27 18.07
C ALA A 36 21.50 41.25 17.25
N ASP A 37 20.87 42.42 17.19
CA ASP A 37 19.62 42.75 16.55
C ASP A 37 19.80 42.79 15.02
N VAL A 38 19.07 41.94 14.29
CA VAL A 38 18.84 42.10 12.84
C VAL A 38 17.35 41.92 12.60
N SER A 39 16.69 43.04 12.36
CA SER A 39 15.25 43.17 12.16
C SER A 39 14.74 42.32 10.98
N TYR A 40 14.00 41.27 11.26
CA TYR A 40 13.08 40.67 10.29
C TYR A 40 11.75 41.43 10.32
N ARG A 41 11.33 41.97 9.17
CA ARG A 41 9.95 42.38 8.95
C ARG A 41 9.11 41.12 8.76
N THR A 42 8.23 40.84 9.71
CA THR A 42 7.18 39.80 9.63
C THR A 42 5.96 40.33 8.88
N PRO A 43 5.48 39.62 7.84
CA PRO A 43 4.06 39.58 7.55
C PRO A 43 3.52 38.16 7.81
N GLY A 44 2.68 38.03 8.85
CA GLY A 44 1.72 36.94 9.02
C GLY A 44 2.24 35.67 9.70
N GLU A 45 2.40 35.70 11.03
CA GLU A 45 2.26 34.49 11.84
C GLU A 45 0.85 33.92 11.66
N GLN A 46 0.70 32.93 10.78
CA GLN A 46 -0.14 31.79 11.11
C GLN A 46 0.77 30.80 11.81
N GLN A 47 0.73 30.86 13.15
CA GLN A 47 1.16 29.78 14.03
C GLN A 47 0.62 28.46 13.46
N ALA A 48 1.50 27.67 12.86
CA ALA A 48 1.24 26.27 12.63
C ALA A 48 1.20 25.64 14.02
N SER A 49 0.01 25.59 14.60
CA SER A 49 -0.24 24.90 15.85
C SER A 49 0.19 23.45 15.69
N ASP A 50 1.15 23.06 16.52
CA ASP A 50 1.46 21.68 16.84
C ASP A 50 0.19 20.85 17.08
N ASP A 51 0.23 19.58 16.65
CA ASP A 51 -0.63 18.50 17.12
C ASP A 51 -2.14 18.79 17.22
N VAL A 52 -2.79 19.07 16.10
CA VAL A 52 -4.21 18.68 15.97
C VAL A 52 -4.24 17.23 15.52
N ALA A 53 -4.25 16.31 16.49
CA ALA A 53 -4.75 14.96 16.25
C ALA A 53 -6.09 15.09 15.49
N PRO A 54 -6.29 14.39 14.36
CA PRO A 54 -7.56 14.46 13.66
C PRO A 54 -8.65 14.14 14.67
N ALA A 55 -9.63 15.05 14.80
CA ALA A 55 -10.72 14.94 15.77
C ALA A 55 -11.18 13.49 15.82
N THR A 56 -10.88 12.83 16.94
CA THR A 56 -11.19 11.43 17.14
C THR A 56 -12.70 11.32 17.11
N GLY A 57 -13.26 10.78 16.03
CA GLY A 57 -14.66 10.37 16.05
C GLY A 57 -14.84 9.44 17.24
N ASN A 58 -15.91 9.63 18.03
CA ASN A 58 -16.29 8.76 19.15
C ASN A 58 -16.68 7.32 18.70
N ALA A 59 -16.29 6.92 17.49
CA ALA A 59 -16.72 5.71 16.80
C ALA A 59 -15.72 4.56 17.03
N GLY A 60 -15.88 3.81 18.12
CA GLY A 60 -15.10 2.61 18.46
C GLY A 60 -15.92 1.31 18.43
N PRO A 61 -15.34 0.18 18.86
CA PRO A 61 -16.03 -1.12 18.86
C PRO A 61 -17.30 -1.15 19.73
N THR A 62 -17.40 -0.23 20.69
CA THR A 62 -18.54 -0.10 21.59
C THR A 62 -19.64 0.81 21.03
N THR A 63 -19.36 1.57 19.97
CA THR A 63 -20.31 2.51 19.34
C THR A 63 -20.64 2.13 17.90
N ILE A 64 -19.88 1.20 17.30
CA ILE A 64 -20.11 0.63 15.98
C ILE A 64 -20.77 -0.74 16.19
N LEU A 65 -21.98 -0.93 15.67
CA LEU A 65 -22.71 -2.19 15.82
C LEU A 65 -22.06 -3.35 15.05
N GLY A 66 -21.47 -3.03 13.90
CA GLY A 66 -20.75 -3.97 13.04
C GLY A 66 -20.21 -3.28 11.80
N ILE A 67 -19.34 -3.98 11.07
CA ILE A 67 -18.67 -3.46 9.88
C ILE A 67 -18.89 -4.42 8.70
N VAL A 68 -19.16 -3.86 7.52
CA VAL A 68 -19.10 -4.58 6.24
C VAL A 68 -17.93 -4.02 5.42
N HIS A 69 -16.92 -4.85 5.18
CA HIS A 69 -15.78 -4.50 4.32
C HIS A 69 -16.01 -4.97 2.89
N GLY A 70 -15.81 -4.08 1.92
CA GLY A 70 -15.80 -4.41 0.49
C GLY A 70 -14.43 -4.22 -0.12
N VAL A 71 -13.96 -5.23 -0.87
CA VAL A 71 -12.72 -5.22 -1.68
C VAL A 71 -11.51 -4.60 -0.96
N GLN A 72 -11.38 -4.84 0.34
CA GLN A 72 -10.34 -4.18 1.11
C GLN A 72 -8.96 -4.80 0.82
N PRO A 73 -7.91 -3.99 0.53
CA PRO A 73 -6.54 -4.47 0.44
C PRO A 73 -5.95 -4.73 1.83
N VAL A 74 -6.42 -5.78 2.52
CA VAL A 74 -6.06 -6.06 3.92
C VAL A 74 -4.54 -6.26 4.06
N GLY A 75 -3.93 -6.94 3.11
CA GLY A 75 -2.49 -7.14 3.06
C GLY A 75 -1.70 -6.08 2.28
N GLY A 76 -2.36 -5.07 1.69
CA GLY A 76 -1.76 -4.18 0.68
C GLY A 76 -1.74 -4.79 -0.73
N ALA A 77 -1.14 -4.10 -1.70
CA ALA A 77 -1.16 -4.51 -3.11
C ALA A 77 0.23 -4.34 -3.77
N PRO A 78 0.89 -5.43 -4.22
CA PRO A 78 2.19 -5.36 -4.90
C PRO A 78 2.24 -4.45 -6.13
N VAL A 79 1.10 -4.21 -6.77
CA VAL A 79 0.97 -3.28 -7.92
C VAL A 79 1.48 -1.88 -7.61
N VAL A 80 1.45 -1.43 -6.34
CA VAL A 80 1.96 -0.11 -5.95
C VAL A 80 3.46 -0.01 -6.21
N TYR A 81 4.25 -1.05 -5.89
CA TYR A 81 5.68 -1.10 -6.23
C TYR A 81 5.90 -0.99 -7.74
N ARG A 82 5.10 -1.70 -8.54
CA ARG A 82 5.20 -1.65 -10.01
C ARG A 82 4.97 -0.23 -10.52
N ARG A 83 3.97 0.47 -9.98
CA ARG A 83 3.66 1.86 -10.37
C ARG A 83 4.80 2.84 -10.06
N PHE A 84 5.46 2.68 -8.91
CA PHE A 84 6.66 3.46 -8.57
C PHE A 84 7.81 3.25 -9.58
N ARG A 85 7.85 2.09 -10.24
CA ARG A 85 8.91 1.72 -11.20
C ARG A 85 8.55 1.91 -12.67
N ALA A 86 7.26 1.83 -13.00
CA ALA A 86 6.82 1.70 -14.39
C ALA A 86 5.57 2.51 -14.74
N GLY A 87 4.97 3.25 -13.80
CA GLY A 87 3.68 3.88 -14.01
C GLY A 87 2.52 2.88 -14.05
N THR A 88 1.33 3.38 -14.42
CA THR A 88 0.11 2.56 -14.46
C THR A 88 0.15 1.53 -15.59
N GLU A 89 -0.42 0.36 -15.33
CA GLU A 89 -0.51 -0.74 -16.27
C GLU A 89 -1.41 -0.40 -17.47
N VAL A 90 -0.84 -0.18 -18.65
CA VAL A 90 -1.59 -0.28 -19.90
C VAL A 90 -1.42 -1.67 -20.49
N ASN A 91 -2.36 -2.56 -20.18
CA ASN A 91 -2.54 -3.76 -21.00
C ASN A 91 -2.98 -3.28 -22.39
N GLY A 92 -2.14 -3.50 -23.41
CA GLY A 92 -2.28 -3.03 -24.80
C GLY A 92 -3.48 -3.57 -25.59
N LYS A 93 -4.65 -3.71 -24.97
CA LYS A 93 -5.96 -3.82 -25.61
C LYS A 93 -6.89 -2.94 -24.80
N PHE A 94 -7.42 -1.88 -25.43
CA PHE A 94 -8.38 -0.91 -24.87
C PHE A 94 -9.25 -1.52 -23.76
N ASN A 95 -8.81 -1.34 -22.51
CA ASN A 95 -9.66 -1.50 -21.36
C ASN A 95 -9.87 -0.07 -20.83
N ILE A 96 -11.01 0.50 -21.20
CA ILE A 96 -11.38 1.91 -20.98
C ILE A 96 -11.24 2.31 -19.49
N GLU A 97 -11.24 1.33 -18.60
CA GLU A 97 -11.15 1.48 -17.14
C GLU A 97 -9.70 1.52 -16.61
N GLY A 98 -8.77 0.82 -17.24
CA GLY A 98 -7.33 0.98 -16.97
C GLY A 98 -6.82 2.35 -17.42
N ALA A 99 -7.42 2.89 -18.49
CA ALA A 99 -7.18 4.25 -18.94
C ALA A 99 -7.71 5.28 -17.93
N LEU A 100 -8.87 5.08 -17.31
CA LEU A 100 -9.41 5.99 -16.28
C LEU A 100 -8.54 6.03 -15.01
N VAL A 101 -7.99 4.87 -14.60
CA VAL A 101 -7.05 4.79 -13.48
C VAL A 101 -5.67 5.36 -13.84
N ALA A 102 -5.21 5.18 -15.09
CA ALA A 102 -3.94 5.74 -15.58
C ALA A 102 -4.00 7.26 -15.78
N GLU A 103 -5.15 7.79 -16.23
CA GLU A 103 -5.42 9.23 -16.36
C GLU A 103 -5.32 9.95 -14.99
N ILE A 104 -5.67 9.26 -13.90
CA ILE A 104 -5.67 9.80 -12.54
C ILE A 104 -4.34 9.53 -11.79
N MET A 105 -3.72 8.35 -11.98
CA MET A 105 -2.54 7.97 -11.21
C MET A 105 -1.20 8.28 -11.90
N GLY A 106 -1.14 8.32 -13.23
CA GLY A 106 0.09 8.62 -13.96
C GLY A 106 0.63 7.47 -14.82
N TRP A 107 1.28 7.83 -15.92
CA TRP A 107 1.68 6.92 -17.00
C TRP A 107 3.07 6.33 -16.82
N SER A 108 3.91 6.99 -16.03
CA SER A 108 5.30 6.63 -15.80
C SER A 108 5.67 6.68 -14.33
N ALA A 109 6.87 6.18 -13.98
CA ALA A 109 7.43 6.36 -12.65
C ALA A 109 7.49 7.84 -12.23
N ALA A 110 7.71 8.77 -13.15
CA ALA A 110 7.82 10.19 -12.83
C ALA A 110 6.48 10.77 -12.33
N ASP A 111 5.37 10.41 -12.99
CA ASP A 111 4.03 10.87 -12.60
C ASP A 111 3.62 10.32 -11.23
N ILE A 112 3.97 9.04 -10.99
CA ILE A 112 3.63 8.35 -9.75
C ILE A 112 4.46 8.86 -8.57
N VAL A 113 5.79 8.89 -8.71
CA VAL A 113 6.70 9.13 -7.58
C VAL A 113 6.57 10.57 -7.06
N CYS A 114 6.36 11.55 -7.93
CA CYS A 114 6.25 12.95 -7.51
C CYS A 114 5.04 13.22 -6.61
N VAL A 115 3.96 12.41 -6.71
CA VAL A 115 2.77 12.52 -5.86
C VAL A 115 2.81 11.49 -4.72
N MET A 116 2.90 10.20 -5.05
CA MET A 116 2.78 9.12 -4.08
C MET A 116 4.01 9.03 -3.16
N GLY A 117 5.19 9.44 -3.63
CA GLY A 117 6.41 9.47 -2.81
C GLY A 117 6.34 10.48 -1.65
N ASN A 118 5.45 11.46 -1.73
CA ASN A 118 5.33 12.53 -0.74
C ASN A 118 4.15 12.36 0.24
N SER A 119 3.42 11.23 0.19
CA SER A 119 2.21 11.04 1.00
C SER A 119 2.12 9.63 1.60
N SER A 120 1.84 9.53 2.90
CA SER A 120 1.73 8.23 3.56
C SER A 120 0.48 7.45 3.12
N GLY A 121 -0.65 8.10 2.83
CA GLY A 121 -1.89 7.40 2.47
C GLY A 121 -1.75 6.46 1.26
N PRO A 122 -1.19 6.90 0.13
CA PRO A 122 -0.84 6.02 -0.99
C PRO A 122 0.16 4.91 -0.62
N LEU A 123 1.12 5.20 0.25
CA LEU A 123 2.12 4.23 0.73
C LEU A 123 1.52 3.19 1.70
N GLU A 124 0.43 3.53 2.40
CA GLU A 124 -0.39 2.60 3.20
C GLU A 124 -1.14 1.57 2.32
N LEU A 125 -1.01 1.63 0.99
CA LEU A 125 -1.49 0.58 0.08
C LEU A 125 -0.40 -0.45 -0.25
N LEU A 126 0.86 -0.23 0.14
CA LEU A 126 1.95 -1.17 -0.07
C LEU A 126 1.73 -2.46 0.73
N PRO A 127 2.22 -3.62 0.24
CA PRO A 127 2.18 -4.85 1.00
C PRO A 127 2.73 -4.70 2.43
N THR A 128 1.99 -5.21 3.40
CA THR A 128 2.40 -5.21 4.82
C THR A 128 3.37 -6.35 5.13
N LYS A 129 3.94 -6.38 6.34
CA LYS A 129 4.72 -7.53 6.86
C LYS A 129 3.89 -8.82 6.92
N ASN A 130 2.56 -8.73 6.92
CA ASN A 130 1.68 -9.89 6.94
C ASN A 130 1.41 -10.46 5.54
N PHE A 131 1.59 -9.66 4.47
CA PHE A 131 1.41 -10.14 3.10
C PHE A 131 2.42 -11.26 2.79
N PRO A 132 2.06 -12.30 2.03
CA PRO A 132 2.98 -13.39 1.73
C PRO A 132 4.35 -12.91 1.25
N ALA A 133 5.41 -13.37 1.94
CA ALA A 133 6.80 -13.07 1.60
C ALA A 133 7.15 -13.59 0.19
N GLY A 134 8.19 -13.02 -0.43
CA GLY A 134 8.66 -13.44 -1.75
C GLY A 134 7.79 -13.00 -2.94
N TRP A 135 7.00 -11.93 -2.78
CA TRP A 135 6.13 -11.41 -3.85
C TRP A 135 6.90 -10.66 -4.95
N LEU A 136 8.10 -10.12 -4.67
CA LEU A 136 9.01 -9.55 -5.66
C LEU A 136 9.99 -10.62 -6.14
N LYS A 137 9.80 -11.08 -7.37
CA LYS A 137 10.53 -12.18 -7.99
C LYS A 137 11.54 -11.68 -9.03
N PHE A 138 12.62 -12.45 -9.18
CA PHE A 138 13.68 -12.18 -10.15
C PHE A 138 13.90 -13.42 -10.98
N THR A 139 13.70 -13.34 -12.28
CA THR A 139 13.73 -14.51 -13.15
C THR A 139 14.60 -14.28 -14.38
N ARG A 140 15.10 -15.38 -14.93
CA ARG A 140 15.78 -15.42 -16.22
C ARG A 140 15.20 -16.53 -17.07
N HIS A 141 15.37 -16.42 -18.38
CA HIS A 141 15.05 -17.50 -19.29
C HIS A 141 16.30 -18.32 -19.62
N VAL A 142 16.25 -19.63 -19.37
CA VAL A 142 17.27 -20.61 -19.76
C VAL A 142 16.60 -21.62 -20.69
N ASN A 143 17.04 -21.71 -21.94
CA ASN A 143 16.41 -22.57 -22.96
C ASN A 143 14.88 -22.38 -23.01
N GLU A 144 14.44 -21.11 -23.06
CA GLU A 144 13.03 -20.68 -23.05
C GLU A 144 12.24 -20.95 -21.76
N LYS A 145 12.80 -21.68 -20.79
CA LYS A 145 12.17 -21.93 -19.49
C LYS A 145 12.52 -20.85 -18.47
N LYS A 146 11.55 -20.44 -17.66
CA LYS A 146 11.79 -19.54 -16.53
C LYS A 146 12.55 -20.25 -15.42
N ALA A 147 13.58 -19.61 -14.91
CA ALA A 147 14.32 -19.99 -13.71
C ALA A 147 14.49 -18.76 -12.82
N ASP A 148 14.62 -18.97 -11.52
CA ASP A 148 14.94 -17.89 -10.59
C ASP A 148 16.36 -17.38 -10.88
N ALA A 149 16.52 -16.06 -10.90
CA ALA A 149 17.81 -15.40 -11.12
C ALA A 149 18.49 -15.02 -9.80
N MET A 150 17.70 -14.72 -8.76
CA MET A 150 18.16 -14.48 -7.39
C MET A 150 16.97 -14.68 -6.42
N PRO A 151 17.21 -14.78 -5.10
CA PRO A 151 16.14 -14.97 -4.12
C PRO A 151 15.04 -13.91 -4.22
N SER A 152 13.79 -14.34 -4.03
CA SER A 152 12.63 -13.43 -4.02
C SER A 152 12.58 -12.60 -2.74
N LEU A 153 11.98 -11.42 -2.81
CA LEU A 153 11.82 -10.46 -1.71
C LEU A 153 10.35 -10.16 -1.42
N PRO A 154 9.99 -9.69 -0.22
CA PRO A 154 10.85 -9.62 0.97
C PRO A 154 11.10 -11.03 1.50
N LEU A 155 12.20 -11.19 2.24
CA LEU A 155 12.41 -12.37 3.09
C LEU A 155 11.58 -12.26 4.37
N SER A 156 11.49 -11.06 4.96
CA SER A 156 10.73 -10.80 6.18
C SER A 156 10.08 -9.42 6.21
N ASP A 157 10.83 -8.37 5.89
CA ASP A 157 10.41 -6.99 6.11
C ASP A 157 10.47 -6.17 4.82
N PRO A 158 9.34 -5.94 4.13
CA PRO A 158 9.34 -5.22 2.87
C PRO A 158 9.72 -3.74 3.00
N TYR A 159 9.64 -3.13 4.19
CA TYR A 159 10.03 -1.73 4.38
C TYR A 159 11.54 -1.55 4.25
N SER A 160 12.31 -2.32 5.02
CA SER A 160 13.77 -2.28 4.98
C SER A 160 14.36 -2.98 3.76
N GLU A 161 13.70 -4.03 3.26
CA GLU A 161 14.18 -4.81 2.13
C GLU A 161 13.79 -4.21 0.79
N ILE A 162 12.62 -3.57 0.64
CA ILE A 162 12.12 -3.10 -0.67
C ILE A 162 11.86 -1.60 -0.69
N TYR A 163 10.99 -1.10 0.19
CA TYR A 163 10.40 0.23 0.04
C TYR A 163 11.39 1.36 0.33
N SER A 164 12.30 1.15 1.29
CA SER A 164 13.35 2.12 1.61
C SER A 164 14.52 2.12 0.62
N LYS A 165 14.60 1.13 -0.29
CA LYS A 165 15.69 1.00 -1.25
C LYS A 165 15.47 1.91 -2.45
N THR A 166 16.48 2.70 -2.79
CA THR A 166 16.49 3.48 -4.02
C THR A 166 17.03 2.66 -5.19
N VAL A 167 16.70 3.07 -6.41
CA VAL A 167 17.29 2.50 -7.64
C VAL A 167 18.82 2.63 -7.71
N LYS A 168 19.42 3.56 -6.94
CA LYS A 168 20.87 3.76 -6.82
C LYS A 168 21.51 2.84 -5.78
N ASP A 169 20.74 2.38 -4.78
CA ASP A 169 21.21 1.40 -3.79
C ASP A 169 21.29 0.00 -4.39
N VAL A 170 20.21 -0.39 -5.08
CA VAL A 170 20.02 -1.68 -5.74
C VAL A 170 19.14 -1.47 -6.97
N TRP A 171 19.40 -2.20 -8.05
CA TRP A 171 18.72 -1.97 -9.34
C TRP A 171 17.20 -2.21 -9.32
N TRP A 172 16.72 -3.03 -8.38
CA TRP A 172 15.29 -3.29 -8.16
C TRP A 172 14.68 -2.39 -7.06
N GLY A 173 15.43 -1.43 -6.49
CA GLY A 173 14.92 -0.54 -5.45
C GLY A 173 13.64 0.18 -5.89
N MET A 174 12.69 0.39 -4.98
CA MET A 174 11.35 0.86 -5.36
C MET A 174 11.37 2.30 -5.92
N VAL A 175 12.16 3.19 -5.31
CA VAL A 175 12.06 4.63 -5.58
C VAL A 175 13.25 5.15 -6.36
N ASN A 176 12.99 5.95 -7.39
CA ASN A 176 13.99 6.85 -7.95
C ASN A 176 13.90 8.21 -7.23
N ALA A 177 14.88 8.49 -6.38
CA ALA A 177 14.88 9.70 -5.54
C ALA A 177 14.83 11.00 -6.38
N ASP A 178 15.38 10.97 -7.59
CA ASP A 178 15.42 12.13 -8.49
C ASP A 178 14.00 12.52 -8.98
N LEU A 179 12.99 11.66 -8.79
CA LEU A 179 11.60 11.88 -9.17
C LEU A 179 10.70 12.35 -8.02
N ILE A 180 11.22 12.43 -6.79
CA ILE A 180 10.43 12.84 -5.61
C ILE A 180 10.04 14.32 -5.71
N ASN A 181 10.98 15.17 -6.13
CA ASN A 181 10.81 16.61 -6.27
C ASN A 181 11.27 17.06 -7.67
N PRO A 182 10.50 16.73 -8.73
CA PRO A 182 10.92 17.04 -10.11
C PRO A 182 10.96 18.54 -10.41
N ALA A 183 10.22 19.35 -9.65
CA ALA A 183 10.24 20.81 -9.75
C ALA A 183 11.53 21.42 -9.16
N GLY A 184 12.25 20.67 -8.31
CA GLY A 184 13.43 21.14 -7.61
C GLY A 184 13.12 22.40 -6.80
N LEU A 185 11.95 22.44 -6.14
CA LEU A 185 11.65 23.50 -5.20
C LEU A 185 12.50 23.29 -3.94
N ASP A 186 12.98 24.37 -3.32
CA ASP A 186 13.80 24.35 -2.09
C ASP A 186 15.11 23.51 -2.18
N LYS A 187 15.86 23.68 -3.28
CA LYS A 187 17.13 22.95 -3.58
C LYS A 187 18.21 23.04 -2.50
N ASP A 188 18.13 24.02 -1.60
CA ASP A 188 19.06 24.18 -0.49
C ASP A 188 18.83 23.13 0.63
N LYS A 189 17.79 22.30 0.48
CA LYS A 189 17.40 21.20 1.39
C LYS A 189 17.38 19.81 0.73
N ILE A 190 18.14 19.58 -0.36
CA ILE A 190 18.17 18.28 -1.10
C ILE A 190 18.50 17.06 -0.21
N SER A 191 19.19 17.23 0.91
CA SER A 191 19.38 16.16 1.91
C SER A 191 18.06 15.62 2.49
N ASP A 192 16.94 16.29 2.23
CA ASP A 192 15.66 16.10 2.90
C ASP A 192 14.62 15.37 2.03
N ASP A 193 14.66 15.40 0.69
CA ASP A 193 13.59 14.81 -0.15
C ASP A 193 13.45 13.29 0.08
N ILE A 194 14.59 12.58 0.04
CA ILE A 194 14.62 11.16 0.36
C ILE A 194 14.28 10.90 1.84
N GLN A 195 14.53 11.86 2.73
CA GLN A 195 14.16 11.75 4.14
C GLN A 195 12.65 11.94 4.34
N PHE A 196 12.01 12.87 3.63
CA PHE A 196 10.55 13.01 3.62
C PHE A 196 9.87 11.74 3.12
N TYR A 197 10.40 11.16 2.04
CA TYR A 197 9.94 9.85 1.56
C TYR A 197 10.11 8.77 2.64
N LYS A 198 11.29 8.67 3.29
CA LYS A 198 11.52 7.72 4.38
C LYS A 198 10.59 7.94 5.58
N LEU A 199 10.29 9.19 5.91
CA LEU A 199 9.31 9.55 6.95
C LEU A 199 7.90 9.11 6.54
N ALA A 200 7.51 9.30 5.29
CA ALA A 200 6.21 8.86 4.78
C ALA A 200 6.08 7.33 4.80
N ILE A 201 7.13 6.61 4.37
CA ILE A 201 7.24 5.15 4.49
C ILE A 201 7.17 4.72 5.95
N GLY A 202 7.90 5.36 6.85
CA GLY A 202 7.87 5.05 8.28
C GLY A 202 6.52 5.32 8.93
N ARG A 203 5.76 6.30 8.45
CA ARG A 203 4.36 6.53 8.88
C ARG A 203 3.44 5.41 8.39
N ALA A 204 3.58 4.97 7.14
CA ALA A 204 2.84 3.83 6.62
C ALA A 204 3.19 2.52 7.36
N GLU A 205 4.46 2.32 7.68
CA GLU A 205 4.92 1.19 8.50
C GLU A 205 4.28 1.19 9.88
N LYS A 206 4.40 2.30 10.61
CA LYS A 206 3.74 2.45 11.92
C LYS A 206 2.23 2.25 11.84
N PHE A 207 1.61 2.71 10.76
CA PHE A 207 0.18 2.49 10.54
C PHE A 207 -0.14 1.00 10.37
N HIS A 208 0.60 0.28 9.53
CA HIS A 208 0.41 -1.16 9.33
C HIS A 208 0.76 -1.99 10.58
N ASP A 209 1.82 -1.63 11.29
CA ASP A 209 2.25 -2.30 12.52
C ASP A 209 1.25 -2.09 13.65
N ASN A 210 0.62 -0.91 13.71
CA ASN A 210 -0.50 -0.70 14.60
C ASN A 210 -1.69 -1.53 14.13
N LEU A 211 -2.12 -1.38 12.86
CA LEU A 211 -3.36 -2.00 12.35
C LEU A 211 -3.37 -3.53 12.38
N GLN A 212 -2.24 -4.16 12.07
CA GLN A 212 -2.12 -5.61 11.90
C GLN A 212 -3.29 -6.18 11.07
N LEU A 213 -3.81 -7.32 11.49
CA LEU A 213 -5.00 -7.96 10.96
C LEU A 213 -6.25 -7.69 11.83
N TYR A 214 -6.22 -6.65 12.66
CA TYR A 214 -7.35 -6.29 13.53
C TYR A 214 -8.65 -6.13 12.75
N CYS A 215 -9.73 -6.75 13.21
CA CYS A 215 -11.07 -6.61 12.68
C CYS A 215 -12.04 -6.36 13.83
N HIS A 216 -13.09 -5.58 13.57
CA HIS A 216 -14.17 -5.39 14.55
C HIS A 216 -14.80 -6.75 14.93
N PRO A 217 -15.26 -6.97 16.18
CA PRO A 217 -15.83 -8.26 16.61
C PRO A 217 -16.99 -8.73 15.72
N THR A 218 -17.87 -7.79 15.34
CA THR A 218 -18.91 -8.01 14.33
C THR A 218 -18.40 -7.51 12.98
N THR A 219 -17.76 -8.37 12.21
CA THR A 219 -17.26 -8.02 10.86
C THR A 219 -17.75 -9.01 9.82
N TYR A 220 -18.27 -8.45 8.74
CA TYR A 220 -18.53 -9.13 7.49
C TYR A 220 -17.61 -8.54 6.41
N ALA A 221 -17.15 -9.35 5.47
CA ALA A 221 -16.30 -8.85 4.41
C ALA A 221 -16.52 -9.61 3.11
N TYR A 222 -16.45 -8.92 1.98
CA TYR A 222 -16.32 -9.57 0.68
C TYR A 222 -15.05 -9.11 -0.03
N TYR A 223 -14.47 -10.00 -0.84
CA TYR A 223 -13.28 -9.72 -1.64
C TYR A 223 -13.34 -10.41 -3.00
N GLY A 224 -12.65 -9.84 -3.98
CA GLY A 224 -12.55 -10.40 -5.33
C GLY A 224 -11.55 -11.55 -5.39
N ALA A 225 -11.95 -12.62 -6.05
CA ALA A 225 -11.13 -13.79 -6.33
C ALA A 225 -11.41 -14.31 -7.74
N ASP A 226 -11.44 -13.39 -8.70
CA ASP A 226 -11.77 -13.67 -10.09
C ASP A 226 -10.48 -13.82 -10.91
N LYS A 227 -10.33 -14.96 -11.59
CA LYS A 227 -9.21 -15.22 -12.49
C LYS A 227 -9.24 -14.34 -13.75
N ASN A 228 -10.40 -13.79 -14.07
CA ASN A 228 -10.57 -12.87 -15.20
C ASN A 228 -10.20 -11.42 -14.84
N GLN A 229 -10.10 -11.12 -13.54
CA GLN A 229 -9.74 -9.81 -13.02
C GLN A 229 -8.31 -9.86 -12.47
N VAL A 230 -7.36 -9.78 -13.40
CA VAL A 230 -5.94 -9.95 -13.10
C VAL A 230 -5.45 -8.83 -12.18
N ALA A 231 -5.02 -9.20 -10.97
CA ALA A 231 -4.37 -8.32 -10.00
C ALA A 231 -2.99 -8.87 -9.66
N PHE A 232 -2.01 -7.97 -9.45
CA PHE A 232 -0.64 -8.38 -9.17
C PHE A 232 -0.50 -8.92 -7.75
N GLY A 233 -0.61 -10.25 -7.58
CA GLY A 233 -0.21 -10.97 -6.36
C GLY A 233 1.31 -11.09 -6.21
N ARG A 234 2.02 -11.00 -7.34
CA ARG A 234 3.49 -10.96 -7.43
C ARG A 234 3.94 -9.94 -8.48
N ILE A 235 5.16 -9.44 -8.32
CA ILE A 235 5.88 -8.61 -9.28
C ILE A 235 7.13 -9.35 -9.73
N THR A 236 7.37 -9.44 -11.04
CA THR A 236 8.54 -10.16 -11.58
C THR A 236 9.40 -9.22 -12.39
N TRP A 237 10.68 -9.11 -12.02
CA TRP A 237 11.73 -8.66 -12.94
C TRP A 237 12.24 -9.85 -13.73
N SER A 238 12.26 -9.78 -15.05
CA SER A 238 12.78 -10.85 -15.90
C SER A 238 13.75 -10.38 -16.96
N THR A 239 14.71 -11.24 -17.29
CA THR A 239 15.61 -11.09 -18.44
C THR A 239 15.54 -12.29 -19.36
N ARG A 240 15.75 -12.06 -20.65
CA ARG A 240 15.98 -13.11 -21.66
C ARG A 240 17.42 -13.14 -22.15
N ASP A 241 18.23 -12.20 -21.69
CA ASP A 241 19.65 -12.20 -22.02
C ASP A 241 20.34 -13.35 -21.30
N ASP A 242 21.26 -14.01 -21.99
CA ASP A 242 22.10 -15.03 -21.37
C ASP A 242 23.05 -14.35 -20.38
N ILE A 243 23.06 -14.84 -19.14
CA ILE A 243 23.94 -14.36 -18.07
C ILE A 243 24.72 -15.53 -17.50
N GLY A 244 26.04 -15.38 -17.43
CA GLY A 244 26.93 -16.35 -16.82
C GLY A 244 26.79 -16.41 -15.30
N ALA A 245 27.25 -17.50 -14.69
CA ALA A 245 27.09 -17.77 -13.26
C ALA A 245 27.67 -16.67 -12.34
N GLU A 246 28.80 -16.06 -12.73
CA GLU A 246 29.38 -14.95 -11.95
C GLU A 246 28.50 -13.70 -11.98
N PHE A 247 27.89 -13.40 -13.13
CA PHE A 247 26.95 -12.28 -13.25
C PHE A 247 25.72 -12.54 -12.37
N GLU A 248 25.15 -13.74 -12.46
CA GLU A 248 23.98 -14.16 -11.69
C GLU A 248 24.23 -14.05 -10.18
N TRP A 249 25.38 -14.54 -9.71
CA TRP A 249 25.77 -14.43 -8.30
C TRP A 249 25.87 -12.98 -7.80
N GLN A 250 26.25 -12.06 -8.67
CA GLN A 250 26.44 -10.64 -8.33
C GLN A 250 25.15 -9.82 -8.43
N LEU A 251 24.07 -10.35 -9.03
CA LEU A 251 22.78 -9.65 -9.21
C LEU A 251 22.28 -8.89 -7.96
N PRO A 252 22.35 -9.43 -6.73
CA PRO A 252 21.88 -8.70 -5.54
C PRO A 252 22.68 -7.44 -5.20
N THR A 253 23.89 -7.30 -5.75
CA THR A 253 24.85 -6.23 -5.41
C THR A 253 25.15 -5.27 -6.56
N ILE A 254 24.70 -5.58 -7.79
CA ILE A 254 24.91 -4.72 -8.95
C ILE A 254 24.16 -3.40 -8.77
N LYS A 255 24.90 -2.30 -8.93
CA LYS A 255 24.35 -0.94 -9.02
C LYS A 255 24.33 -0.49 -10.47
N THR A 256 23.32 0.29 -10.83
CA THR A 256 23.20 0.85 -12.17
C THR A 256 22.55 2.23 -12.11
N ASN A 257 22.92 3.08 -13.07
CA ASN A 257 22.22 4.33 -13.37
C ASN A 257 21.49 4.25 -14.73
N ASP A 258 21.49 3.06 -15.37
CA ASP A 258 20.89 2.79 -16.67
C ASP A 258 19.53 2.09 -16.45
N PHE A 259 18.50 2.90 -16.19
CA PHE A 259 17.12 2.46 -15.98
C PHE A 259 16.16 3.49 -16.59
N ASP A 260 14.96 3.06 -16.97
CA ASP A 260 13.94 3.95 -17.54
C ASP A 260 12.79 4.22 -16.55
N LEU A 261 11.80 4.99 -17.01
CA LEU A 261 10.60 5.33 -16.24
C LEU A 261 9.47 4.29 -16.38
N PHE A 262 9.73 3.17 -17.09
CA PHE A 262 8.75 2.19 -17.54
C PHE A 262 9.10 0.76 -17.11
N GLY A 263 9.95 0.63 -16.07
CA GLY A 263 10.25 -0.66 -15.47
C GLY A 263 11.35 -1.46 -16.17
N GLN A 264 12.38 -0.80 -16.70
CA GLN A 264 13.60 -1.43 -17.21
C GLN A 264 14.81 -1.08 -16.35
N SER A 265 15.74 -2.02 -16.20
CA SER A 265 17.07 -1.77 -15.63
C SER A 265 18.13 -2.56 -16.40
N VAL A 266 19.19 -1.87 -16.81
CA VAL A 266 20.33 -2.43 -17.53
C VAL A 266 21.46 -2.67 -16.55
N LEU A 267 21.85 -3.93 -16.42
CA LEU A 267 22.87 -4.40 -15.50
C LEU A 267 24.13 -4.75 -16.28
N ARG A 268 25.29 -4.44 -15.70
CA ARG A 268 26.61 -4.72 -16.30
C ARG A 268 27.51 -5.31 -15.23
N PHE A 269 28.19 -6.39 -15.58
CA PHE A 269 29.20 -7.02 -14.73
C PHE A 269 30.28 -7.64 -15.61
N GLY A 270 31.54 -7.25 -15.39
CA GLY A 270 32.64 -7.55 -16.32
C GLY A 270 32.32 -7.07 -17.75
N HIS A 271 32.42 -7.97 -18.73
CA HIS A 271 32.09 -7.70 -20.13
C HIS A 271 30.63 -8.00 -20.50
N GLN A 272 29.84 -8.53 -19.57
CA GLN A 272 28.46 -8.93 -19.82
C GLN A 272 27.49 -7.77 -19.54
N LYS A 273 26.37 -7.77 -20.26
CA LYS A 273 25.26 -6.82 -20.14
C LYS A 273 23.96 -7.61 -20.15
N SER A 274 23.03 -7.28 -19.25
CA SER A 274 21.69 -7.86 -19.22
C SER A 274 20.64 -6.79 -18.95
N VAL A 275 19.48 -6.91 -19.57
CA VAL A 275 18.34 -6.01 -19.41
C VAL A 275 17.23 -6.75 -18.66
N PHE A 276 16.97 -6.33 -17.43
CA PHE A 276 15.83 -6.79 -16.66
C PHE A 276 14.64 -5.85 -16.88
N LYS A 277 13.45 -6.43 -17.05
CA LYS A 277 12.19 -5.71 -17.23
C LYS A 277 11.12 -6.22 -16.29
N LEU A 278 10.27 -5.31 -15.82
CA LEU A 278 9.04 -5.69 -15.12
C LEU A 278 8.10 -6.40 -16.08
N GLU A 279 7.64 -7.57 -15.69
CA GLU A 279 6.64 -8.31 -16.45
C GLU A 279 5.29 -7.61 -16.39
N ASN A 280 4.56 -7.65 -17.51
CA ASN A 280 3.17 -7.25 -17.53
C ASN A 280 2.30 -8.31 -16.86
N ALA A 281 1.09 -7.89 -16.47
CA ALA A 281 0.05 -8.81 -16.03
C ALA A 281 -0.13 -9.92 -17.08
N PRO A 282 -0.22 -11.20 -16.68
CA PRO A 282 -0.59 -12.24 -17.63
C PRO A 282 -1.98 -11.96 -18.19
N HIS A 283 -2.25 -12.44 -19.39
CA HIS A 283 -3.61 -12.42 -19.91
C HIS A 283 -4.51 -13.26 -19.01
N PRO A 284 -5.77 -12.84 -18.80
CA PRO A 284 -6.79 -13.69 -18.21
C PRO A 284 -6.77 -15.09 -18.84
N PRO A 285 -6.94 -16.15 -18.04
CA PRO A 285 -6.99 -17.51 -18.56
C PRO A 285 -8.12 -17.63 -19.58
N LYS A 286 -7.89 -18.39 -20.66
CA LYS A 286 -9.00 -18.75 -21.57
C LYS A 286 -9.99 -19.66 -20.82
N ASP A 287 -11.27 -19.57 -21.18
CA ASP A 287 -12.34 -20.36 -20.58
C ASP A 287 -12.01 -21.85 -20.52
N GLY A 288 -12.32 -22.49 -19.39
CA GLY A 288 -12.06 -23.91 -19.14
C GLY A 288 -10.63 -24.26 -18.69
N GLN A 289 -9.67 -23.33 -18.74
CA GLN A 289 -8.37 -23.54 -18.10
C GLN A 289 -8.44 -23.14 -16.62
N THR A 290 -7.95 -24.01 -15.74
CA THR A 290 -7.57 -23.67 -14.36
C THR A 290 -6.33 -22.78 -14.45
N GLY A 291 -6.54 -21.53 -14.86
CA GLY A 291 -5.47 -20.55 -14.90
C GLY A 291 -4.91 -20.26 -13.51
N ASP A 292 -3.75 -19.63 -13.52
CA ASP A 292 -2.97 -19.31 -12.34
C ASP A 292 -3.80 -18.45 -11.37
N VAL A 293 -4.23 -19.04 -10.26
CA VAL A 293 -4.96 -18.33 -9.19
C VAL A 293 -4.09 -17.25 -8.52
N GLU A 294 -2.77 -17.30 -8.76
CA GLU A 294 -1.77 -16.34 -8.25
C GLU A 294 -2.06 -14.90 -8.68
N PHE A 295 -2.74 -14.69 -9.80
CA PHE A 295 -3.12 -13.37 -10.29
C PHE A 295 -4.62 -13.08 -10.18
N SER A 296 -5.38 -13.95 -9.53
CA SER A 296 -6.80 -13.70 -9.31
C SER A 296 -7.02 -12.56 -8.32
N GLY A 297 -8.08 -11.79 -8.51
CA GLY A 297 -8.39 -10.66 -7.65
C GLY A 297 -9.63 -9.90 -8.12
N ASP A 298 -9.57 -8.58 -8.00
CA ASP A 298 -10.58 -7.63 -8.52
C ASP A 298 -9.97 -6.63 -9.52
N GLY A 299 -8.80 -6.94 -10.10
CA GLY A 299 -8.09 -6.03 -11.01
C GLY A 299 -7.23 -4.96 -10.31
N THR A 300 -7.32 -4.80 -8.98
CA THR A 300 -6.41 -3.95 -8.19
C THR A 300 -5.82 -4.71 -7.01
N VAL A 301 -6.68 -5.33 -6.20
CA VAL A 301 -6.33 -6.08 -5.00
C VAL A 301 -6.22 -7.56 -5.35
N PRO A 302 -5.06 -8.19 -5.13
CA PRO A 302 -4.93 -9.62 -5.33
C PRO A 302 -5.74 -10.39 -4.30
N PHE A 303 -6.24 -11.56 -4.69
CA PHE A 303 -6.96 -12.49 -3.83
C PHE A 303 -6.26 -12.70 -2.49
N ASP A 304 -4.95 -12.93 -2.52
CA ASP A 304 -4.17 -13.18 -1.30
C ASP A 304 -4.25 -12.03 -0.31
N SER A 305 -4.29 -10.79 -0.79
CA SER A 305 -4.46 -9.60 0.06
C SER A 305 -5.86 -9.52 0.65
N GLY A 306 -6.92 -9.62 -0.17
CA GLY A 306 -8.30 -9.54 0.31
C GLY A 306 -8.65 -10.67 1.28
N ASN A 307 -8.22 -11.89 0.99
CA ASN A 307 -8.46 -13.08 1.80
C ASN A 307 -7.78 -13.03 3.18
N MET A 308 -6.78 -12.17 3.38
CA MET A 308 -6.13 -12.02 4.69
C MET A 308 -7.09 -11.60 5.80
N ILE A 309 -8.23 -10.99 5.46
CA ILE A 309 -9.24 -10.62 6.45
C ILE A 309 -9.74 -11.82 7.24
N ALA A 310 -9.77 -13.02 6.64
CA ALA A 310 -10.13 -14.26 7.31
C ALA A 310 -9.15 -14.68 8.42
N LYS A 311 -7.93 -14.13 8.41
CA LYS A 311 -6.90 -14.37 9.43
C LYS A 311 -6.96 -13.36 10.59
N GLY A 312 -7.89 -12.41 10.56
CA GLY A 312 -8.06 -11.45 11.65
C GLY A 312 -8.60 -12.10 12.92
N ASP A 313 -8.22 -11.54 14.07
CA ASP A 313 -8.47 -12.14 15.39
C ASP A 313 -9.97 -12.36 15.71
N SER A 314 -10.84 -11.51 15.17
CA SER A 314 -12.30 -11.61 15.37
C SER A 314 -12.98 -12.67 14.51
N LYS A 315 -12.25 -13.38 13.64
CA LYS A 315 -12.78 -14.41 12.73
C LYS A 315 -14.01 -13.90 11.94
N PRO A 316 -13.83 -12.85 11.11
CA PRO A 316 -14.93 -12.25 10.36
C PRO A 316 -15.62 -13.26 9.44
N ILE A 317 -16.89 -13.02 9.13
CA ILE A 317 -17.60 -13.78 8.10
C ILE A 317 -17.20 -13.22 6.73
N THR A 318 -16.57 -14.06 5.91
CA THR A 318 -16.01 -13.62 4.63
C THR A 318 -16.70 -14.26 3.43
N PHE A 319 -16.91 -13.46 2.38
CA PHE A 319 -17.48 -13.87 1.09
C PHE A 319 -16.42 -13.74 0.00
N ARG A 320 -16.00 -14.89 -0.53
CA ARG A 320 -15.16 -14.96 -1.72
C ARG A 320 -16.04 -14.81 -2.95
N MET A 321 -15.81 -13.77 -3.75
CA MET A 321 -16.70 -13.43 -4.87
C MET A 321 -15.95 -13.17 -6.18
N SER A 322 -16.65 -13.17 -7.31
CA SER A 322 -16.11 -12.96 -8.65
C SER A 322 -17.10 -12.17 -9.52
N GLY A 323 -16.68 -11.77 -10.73
CA GLY A 323 -17.55 -11.10 -11.70
C GLY A 323 -17.63 -9.58 -11.53
N PHE A 324 -16.61 -8.96 -10.94
CA PHE A 324 -16.51 -7.51 -10.78
C PHE A 324 -15.05 -7.04 -10.74
N ASP A 325 -14.81 -5.82 -11.22
CA ASP A 325 -13.59 -5.08 -10.93
C ASP A 325 -13.69 -4.34 -9.59
N HIS A 326 -12.55 -3.86 -9.10
CA HIS A 326 -12.42 -3.18 -7.82
C HIS A 326 -13.28 -1.92 -7.73
N GLN A 327 -13.25 -1.06 -8.77
CA GLN A 327 -13.87 0.26 -8.75
C GLN A 327 -15.39 0.15 -8.78
N MET A 328 -15.91 -0.80 -9.55
CA MET A 328 -17.35 -0.99 -9.74
C MET A 328 -17.89 -2.21 -8.96
N SER A 329 -17.20 -2.68 -7.92
CA SER A 329 -17.65 -3.85 -7.15
C SER A 329 -19.09 -3.74 -6.63
N TYR A 330 -19.52 -2.55 -6.19
CA TYR A 330 -20.90 -2.31 -5.75
C TYR A 330 -21.95 -2.23 -6.87
N ASN A 331 -21.56 -2.22 -8.14
CA ASN A 331 -22.49 -2.33 -9.27
C ASN A 331 -22.88 -3.79 -9.55
N ASN A 332 -22.14 -4.76 -9.00
CA ASN A 332 -22.46 -6.18 -9.11
C ASN A 332 -23.66 -6.53 -8.20
N GLU A 333 -24.67 -7.20 -8.77
CA GLU A 333 -25.90 -7.53 -8.07
C GLU A 333 -25.65 -8.44 -6.85
N SER A 334 -24.86 -9.50 -7.01
CA SER A 334 -24.53 -10.41 -5.92
C SER A 334 -23.77 -9.72 -4.80
N VAL A 335 -22.92 -8.73 -5.10
CA VAL A 335 -22.25 -7.92 -4.08
C VAL A 335 -23.26 -7.09 -3.29
N ARG A 336 -24.22 -6.44 -3.95
CA ARG A 336 -25.27 -5.67 -3.27
C ARG A 336 -26.15 -6.56 -2.39
N GLU A 337 -26.52 -7.74 -2.86
CA GLU A 337 -27.27 -8.73 -2.08
C GLU A 337 -26.50 -9.21 -0.86
N CYS A 338 -25.20 -9.53 -1.02
CA CYS A 338 -24.31 -9.90 0.06
C CYS A 338 -24.23 -8.79 1.12
N VAL A 339 -24.01 -7.55 0.70
CA VAL A 339 -23.89 -6.39 1.60
C VAL A 339 -25.20 -6.12 2.33
N LEU A 340 -26.34 -6.19 1.65
CA LEU A 340 -27.66 -6.04 2.27
C LEU A 340 -27.91 -7.12 3.33
N TRP A 341 -27.56 -8.37 3.02
CA TRP A 341 -27.65 -9.47 3.99
C TRP A 341 -26.76 -9.21 5.22
N CYS A 342 -25.53 -8.75 5.02
CA CYS A 342 -24.61 -8.43 6.12
C CYS A 342 -25.17 -7.31 7.01
N ILE A 343 -25.71 -6.24 6.40
CA ILE A 343 -26.35 -5.15 7.13
C ILE A 343 -27.55 -5.67 7.94
N ALA A 344 -28.41 -6.50 7.33
CA ALA A 344 -29.54 -7.10 8.02
C ALA A 344 -29.13 -7.96 9.22
N LYS A 345 -27.97 -8.63 9.15
CA LYS A 345 -27.40 -9.37 10.29
C LYS A 345 -26.85 -8.47 11.38
N ILE A 346 -26.17 -7.38 11.01
CA ILE A 346 -25.66 -6.39 11.98
C ILE A 346 -26.83 -5.73 12.73
N VAL A 347 -27.88 -5.32 12.02
CA VAL A 347 -29.04 -4.63 12.62
C VAL A 347 -29.76 -5.50 13.67
N GLN A 348 -29.74 -6.84 13.54
CA GLN A 348 -30.31 -7.75 14.53
C GLN A 348 -29.62 -7.67 15.91
N LEU A 349 -28.43 -7.07 15.99
CA LEU A 349 -27.71 -6.85 17.24
C LEU A 349 -28.11 -5.54 17.94
N ALA A 350 -28.90 -4.68 17.30
CA ALA A 350 -29.28 -3.38 17.86
C ALA A 350 -30.18 -3.57 19.09
N PRO A 351 -29.99 -2.78 20.17
CA PRO A 351 -30.88 -2.83 21.32
C PRO A 351 -32.31 -2.40 20.93
N PRO A 352 -33.34 -2.92 21.62
CA PRO A 352 -34.72 -2.49 21.39
C PRO A 352 -34.88 -0.97 21.54
N VAL A 353 -35.73 -0.36 20.70
CA VAL A 353 -35.98 1.11 20.69
C VAL A 353 -36.36 1.64 22.09
N GLN A 354 -37.10 0.85 22.87
CA GLN A 354 -37.51 1.19 24.24
C GLN A 354 -36.34 1.36 25.21
N GLN A 355 -35.18 0.78 24.91
CA GLN A 355 -33.95 0.88 25.70
C GLN A 355 -32.94 1.88 25.09
N SER A 356 -33.25 2.47 23.94
CA SER A 356 -32.35 3.36 23.19
C SER A 356 -32.46 4.84 23.58
N GLY A 357 -33.43 5.20 24.45
CA GLY A 357 -33.71 6.61 24.80
C GLY A 357 -34.33 7.43 23.66
N ALA A 358 -34.63 6.82 22.51
CA ALA A 358 -35.31 7.47 21.39
C ALA A 358 -36.80 7.72 21.73
N SER A 359 -37.17 8.99 21.86
CA SER A 359 -38.56 9.42 22.02
C SER A 359 -39.31 9.31 20.70
N THR A 360 -40.52 8.75 20.72
CA THR A 360 -41.45 8.76 19.59
C THR A 360 -42.19 10.09 19.43
N GLN A 361 -41.92 11.08 20.27
CA GLN A 361 -42.51 12.42 20.12
C GLN A 361 -41.71 13.19 19.07
N GLY A 362 -42.15 13.12 17.83
CA GLY A 362 -41.83 14.17 16.85
C GLY A 362 -42.30 15.50 17.42
N GLY A 363 -41.42 16.51 17.39
CA GLY A 363 -41.77 17.86 17.82
C GLY A 363 -42.96 18.36 17.02
N GLU A 364 -43.98 18.85 17.73
CA GLU A 364 -45.14 19.55 17.17
C GLU A 364 -44.73 20.86 16.47
#